data_AF-A0A926ZLA8-F1
#
_entry.id   AF-A0A926ZLA8-F1
#
_cell.length_a   1.000
_cell.length_b   1.000
_cell.length_c   1.000
_cell.angle_alpha   90.00
_cell.angle_beta   90.00
_cell.angle_gamma   90.00
#
_symmetry.space_group_name_H-M   'P 1'
#
loop_
_entity.id
_entity.type
_entity.pdbx_description
1 polymer ?
#
loop_
_entity_poly.entity_id
_entity_poly.type
_entity_poly.pdbx_seq_one_letter_code
_entity_poly.pdbx_strand_id
1 'polypeptide(L)'
;MGYTTEFEGAFYLDKRLFDSEFLYLLEFSRTRRMKRDVTILADVPDPAREAVHLSLGEDGCYFVNEKWDRDSEISIVDYNRPPAGQPGLWCRWIPNSNGSGIQWDGGEKFYHYIEWLQYLIDRFIQPWGYTLNGKVYWQGEEPDDNGKIIVEDNKIVCPEDAEELLKYAVSPVRIPRGVFQSLEAIEKAGIALINWRWVMDKVTVLGHRETAMWMESNVEKYFDGLQRGFEADGKVLKSKDVVF
;
A
#
# COMPACT_ATOMS: atom_id res chain seq x y z
N MET A 1 14.64 11.62 7.17
CA MET A 1 13.84 11.84 8.39
C MET A 1 12.49 11.20 8.14
N GLY A 2 11.89 10.55 9.13
CA GLY A 2 10.62 9.84 8.97
C GLY A 2 9.84 9.89 10.27
N TYR A 3 8.51 9.84 10.15
CA TYR A 3 7.56 9.98 11.25
C TYR A 3 7.30 8.62 11.91
N THR A 4 7.34 8.57 13.24
CA THR A 4 7.01 7.36 13.99
C THR A 4 5.65 7.49 14.68
N THR A 5 4.89 6.39 14.65
CA THR A 5 3.64 6.25 15.36
C THR A 5 3.72 4.99 16.20
N GLU A 6 3.40 5.11 17.49
CA GLU A 6 3.32 3.99 18.42
C GLU A 6 1.87 3.54 18.58
N PHE A 7 1.65 2.25 18.79
CA PHE A 7 0.32 1.67 18.90
C PHE A 7 0.18 0.84 20.18
N GLU A 8 -0.94 1.02 20.87
CA GLU A 8 -1.28 0.27 22.08
C GLU A 8 -2.63 -0.45 21.94
N GLY A 9 -2.63 -1.75 22.18
CA GLY A 9 -3.81 -2.61 22.11
C GLY A 9 -3.69 -3.68 21.02
N ALA A 10 -4.81 -4.34 20.74
CA ALA A 10 -4.92 -5.34 19.70
C ALA A 10 -6.36 -5.44 19.19
N PHE A 11 -6.49 -6.00 17.99
CA PHE A 11 -7.75 -6.48 17.46
C PHE A 11 -7.86 -7.99 17.68
N TYR A 12 -9.07 -8.49 17.88
CA TYR A 12 -9.36 -9.86 18.23
C TYR A 12 -10.24 -10.50 17.17
N LEU A 13 -9.90 -11.73 16.83
CA LEU A 13 -10.68 -12.60 15.96
C LEU A 13 -11.71 -13.36 16.79
N ASP A 14 -12.83 -13.71 16.15
CA ASP A 14 -13.87 -14.56 16.72
C ASP A 14 -13.38 -15.98 17.05
N LYS A 15 -12.32 -16.43 16.38
CA LYS A 15 -11.66 -17.71 16.60
C LYS A 15 -10.17 -17.63 16.21
N ARG A 16 -9.38 -18.59 16.68
CA ARG A 16 -7.96 -18.67 16.34
C ARG A 16 -7.75 -18.94 14.85
N LEU A 17 -6.76 -18.28 14.24
CA LEU A 17 -6.25 -18.60 12.90
C LEU A 17 -5.80 -20.06 12.81
N PHE A 18 -5.96 -20.66 11.63
CA PHE A 18 -5.25 -21.89 11.34
C PHE A 18 -3.74 -21.64 11.30
N ASP A 19 -2.94 -22.67 11.57
CA ASP A 19 -1.49 -22.51 11.64
C ASP A 19 -0.90 -22.05 10.30
N SER A 20 -1.45 -22.50 9.17
CA SER A 20 -1.05 -22.03 7.83
C SER A 20 -1.34 -20.54 7.61
N GLU A 21 -2.52 -20.07 8.01
CA GLU A 21 -2.92 -18.65 7.91
C GLU A 21 -2.10 -17.76 8.84
N PHE A 22 -1.86 -18.21 10.07
CA PHE A 22 -0.99 -17.54 11.03
C PHE A 22 0.42 -17.37 10.47
N LEU A 23 1.02 -18.46 9.96
CA LEU A 23 2.35 -18.44 9.38
C LEU A 23 2.40 -17.53 8.15
N TYR A 24 1.39 -17.61 7.28
CA TYR A 24 1.31 -16.74 6.11
C TYR A 24 1.28 -15.26 6.48
N LEU A 25 0.39 -14.84 7.40
CA LEU A 25 0.31 -13.43 7.81
C LEU A 25 1.58 -12.95 8.53
N LEU A 26 2.24 -13.83 9.28
CA LEU A 26 3.51 -13.53 9.91
C LEU A 26 4.61 -13.26 8.87
N GLU A 27 4.75 -14.12 7.86
CA GLU A 27 5.71 -13.93 6.78
C GLU A 27 5.34 -12.73 5.89
N PHE A 28 4.06 -12.54 5.59
CA PHE A 28 3.55 -11.38 4.85
C PHE A 28 4.01 -10.06 5.46
N SER A 29 3.97 -9.95 6.79
CA SER A 29 4.36 -8.74 7.52
C SER A 29 5.88 -8.56 7.64
N ARG A 30 6.64 -9.65 7.59
CA ARG A 30 8.12 -9.63 7.65
C ARG A 30 8.77 -9.27 6.32
N THR A 31 8.03 -9.47 5.24
CA THR A 31 8.53 -9.27 3.87
C THR A 31 8.32 -7.85 3.40
N ARG A 32 9.27 -7.34 2.62
CA ARG A 32 9.11 -6.02 2.03
C ARG A 32 8.21 -6.12 0.81
N ARG A 33 7.13 -5.36 0.85
CA ARG A 33 6.10 -5.36 -0.20
C ARG A 33 6.60 -4.59 -1.42
N MET A 34 7.28 -5.29 -2.34
CA MET A 34 7.85 -4.74 -3.57
C MET A 34 7.12 -5.30 -4.78
N LYS A 35 7.01 -4.48 -5.83
CA LYS A 35 6.50 -4.90 -7.13
C LYS A 35 7.43 -5.92 -7.77
N ARG A 36 6.87 -7.04 -8.20
CA ARG A 36 7.62 -8.16 -8.77
C ARG A 36 7.05 -8.67 -10.09
N ASP A 37 7.92 -9.26 -10.89
CA ASP A 37 7.57 -9.98 -12.10
C ASP A 37 7.01 -11.36 -11.73
N VAL A 38 5.71 -11.52 -11.97
CA VAL A 38 4.95 -12.72 -11.65
C VAL A 38 5.40 -13.93 -12.48
N THR A 39 5.97 -13.71 -13.67
CA THR A 39 6.46 -14.78 -14.56
C THR A 39 7.72 -15.42 -14.00
N ILE A 40 8.61 -14.60 -13.43
CA ILE A 40 9.82 -15.08 -12.75
C ILE A 40 9.44 -15.79 -11.43
N LEU A 41 8.50 -15.21 -10.67
CA LEU A 41 8.03 -15.80 -9.40
C LEU A 41 7.30 -17.14 -9.56
N ALA A 42 6.81 -17.47 -10.75
CA ALA A 42 6.04 -18.69 -10.99
C ALA A 42 6.83 -19.97 -10.64
N ASP A 43 8.16 -19.92 -10.78
CA ASP A 43 9.06 -21.04 -10.50
C ASP A 43 9.71 -20.95 -9.10
N VAL A 44 9.44 -19.88 -8.33
CA VAL A 44 9.99 -19.69 -6.99
C VAL A 44 9.04 -20.33 -5.96
N PRO A 45 9.50 -21.30 -5.15
CA PRO A 45 8.65 -21.92 -4.14
C PRO A 45 8.11 -20.89 -3.15
N ASP A 46 6.83 -21.00 -2.78
CA ASP A 46 6.27 -20.20 -1.68
C ASP A 46 5.29 -21.06 -0.84
N PRO A 47 5.83 -21.94 0.03
CA PRO A 47 5.02 -22.92 0.74
C PRO A 47 3.96 -22.28 1.65
N ALA A 48 4.26 -21.11 2.23
CA ALA A 48 3.32 -20.41 3.11
C ALA A 48 2.11 -19.90 2.32
N ARG A 49 2.34 -19.28 1.16
CA ARG A 49 1.29 -18.83 0.23
C ARG A 49 0.46 -19.99 -0.31
N GLU A 50 1.13 -21.07 -0.71
CA GLU A 50 0.47 -22.27 -1.25
C GLU A 50 -0.42 -22.95 -0.21
N ALA A 51 0.01 -23.01 1.05
CA ALA A 51 -0.74 -23.60 2.15
C ALA A 51 -2.05 -22.87 2.47
N VAL A 52 -2.20 -21.61 2.05
CA VAL A 52 -3.43 -20.82 2.17
C VAL A 52 -4.15 -20.63 0.82
N HIS A 53 -3.72 -21.37 -0.21
CA HIS A 53 -4.33 -21.41 -1.54
C HIS A 53 -4.43 -20.05 -2.27
N LEU A 54 -3.49 -19.13 -2.00
CA LEU A 54 -3.41 -17.86 -2.70
C LEU A 54 -2.63 -18.00 -4.01
N SER A 55 -3.10 -17.35 -5.08
CA SER A 55 -2.27 -17.11 -6.27
C SER A 55 -1.12 -16.14 -5.96
N LEU A 56 -0.20 -15.90 -6.89
CA LEU A 56 0.83 -14.85 -6.71
C LEU A 56 0.24 -13.43 -6.63
N GLY A 57 -0.95 -13.22 -7.20
CA GLY A 57 -1.60 -11.91 -7.28
C GLY A 57 -0.96 -10.97 -8.30
N GLU A 58 -1.59 -9.82 -8.52
CA GLU A 58 -1.04 -8.75 -9.36
C GLU A 58 0.30 -8.27 -8.79
N ASP A 59 1.30 -8.08 -9.63
CA ASP A 59 2.64 -7.60 -9.23
C ASP A 59 3.31 -8.44 -8.12
N GLY A 60 2.92 -9.71 -7.95
CA GLY A 60 3.42 -10.61 -6.90
C GLY A 60 2.91 -10.26 -5.49
N CYS A 61 1.73 -9.63 -5.39
CA CYS A 61 1.22 -9.08 -4.13
C CYS A 61 0.99 -10.10 -3.00
N TYR A 62 0.96 -11.41 -3.27
CA TYR A 62 0.81 -12.43 -2.23
C TYR A 62 2.08 -13.26 -1.97
N PHE A 63 3.17 -12.96 -2.67
CA PHE A 63 4.46 -13.62 -2.43
C PHE A 63 5.03 -13.23 -1.06
N VAL A 64 5.54 -14.21 -0.31
CA VAL A 64 6.11 -14.03 1.04
C VAL A 64 7.41 -14.80 1.28
N ASN A 65 7.86 -15.65 0.35
CA ASN A 65 9.10 -16.40 0.54
C ASN A 65 10.36 -15.62 0.10
N GLU A 66 10.74 -14.59 0.85
CA GLU A 66 11.96 -13.78 0.60
C GLU A 66 13.26 -14.41 1.14
N LYS A 67 13.35 -15.74 1.17
CA LYS A 67 14.68 -16.35 1.41
C LYS A 67 15.60 -15.84 0.31
N TRP A 68 16.81 -15.43 0.67
CA TRP A 68 17.87 -14.90 -0.21
C TRP A 68 18.29 -15.92 -1.29
N ASP A 69 17.36 -16.29 -2.15
CA ASP A 69 17.59 -16.99 -3.39
C ASP A 69 17.75 -15.94 -4.49
N ARG A 70 18.64 -16.23 -5.43
CA ARG A 70 18.93 -15.33 -6.55
C ARG A 70 17.68 -15.08 -7.41
N ASP A 71 16.79 -16.07 -7.46
CA ASP A 71 15.62 -16.08 -8.35
C ASP A 71 14.51 -15.13 -7.85
N SER A 72 14.33 -14.97 -6.53
CA SER A 72 13.42 -13.95 -5.99
C SER A 72 13.99 -12.53 -6.14
N GLU A 73 15.30 -12.33 -6.09
CA GLU A 73 15.93 -11.03 -6.31
C GLU A 73 15.74 -10.53 -7.74
N ILE A 74 15.92 -11.41 -8.74
CA ILE A 74 15.72 -11.04 -10.16
C ILE A 74 14.24 -10.74 -10.49
N SER A 75 13.30 -11.17 -9.64
CA SER A 75 11.88 -10.86 -9.83
C SER A 75 11.54 -9.42 -9.49
N ILE A 76 12.39 -8.67 -8.76
CA ILE A 76 12.07 -7.32 -8.31
C ILE A 76 12.08 -6.36 -9.50
N VAL A 77 10.90 -5.83 -9.85
CA VAL A 77 10.73 -4.86 -10.94
C VAL A 77 10.92 -3.44 -10.43
N ASP A 78 10.34 -3.13 -9.26
CA ASP A 78 10.55 -1.85 -8.59
C ASP A 78 10.70 -2.08 -7.09
N TYR A 79 11.93 -1.86 -6.61
CA TYR A 79 12.25 -1.97 -5.20
C TYR A 79 11.44 -0.97 -4.38
N ASN A 80 11.20 0.27 -4.83
CA ASN A 80 10.58 1.31 -4.01
C ASN A 80 9.07 1.48 -4.23
N ARG A 81 8.44 0.59 -5.01
CA ARG A 81 6.99 0.58 -5.19
C ARG A 81 6.37 -0.72 -4.69
N PRO A 82 5.26 -0.65 -3.94
CA PRO A 82 4.53 -1.84 -3.61
C PRO A 82 3.76 -2.39 -4.81
N PRO A 83 3.37 -3.68 -4.77
CA PRO A 83 2.42 -4.24 -5.72
C PRO A 83 1.15 -3.40 -5.81
N ALA A 84 0.54 -3.33 -6.99
CA ALA A 84 -0.68 -2.56 -7.19
C ALA A 84 -1.77 -2.92 -6.15
N GLY A 85 -2.35 -1.88 -5.53
CA GLY A 85 -3.40 -2.03 -4.51
C GLY A 85 -2.90 -2.37 -3.10
N GLN A 86 -1.60 -2.50 -2.86
CA GLN A 86 -1.06 -2.55 -1.50
C GLN A 86 -0.80 -1.13 -0.96
N PRO A 87 -1.13 -0.84 0.31
CA PRO A 87 -1.00 0.51 0.87
C PRO A 87 0.43 1.04 0.97
N GLY A 88 1.43 0.16 1.05
CA GLY A 88 2.82 0.59 1.19
C GLY A 88 3.81 -0.55 1.09
N LEU A 89 5.06 -0.27 1.43
CA LEU A 89 6.16 -1.25 1.38
C LEU A 89 6.24 -2.16 2.62
N TRP A 90 5.58 -1.79 3.71
CA TRP A 90 5.68 -2.47 5.00
C TRP A 90 4.33 -2.54 5.69
N CYS A 91 3.84 -3.76 5.94
CA CYS A 91 2.68 -4.01 6.80
C CYS A 91 3.19 -4.39 8.19
N ARG A 92 2.88 -3.58 9.20
CA ARG A 92 3.33 -3.78 10.59
C ARG A 92 2.25 -4.38 11.50
N TRP A 93 1.09 -4.70 10.93
CA TRP A 93 0.07 -5.50 11.60
C TRP A 93 0.42 -6.98 11.48
N ILE A 94 0.67 -7.64 12.60
CA ILE A 94 1.03 -9.05 12.70
C ILE A 94 -0.03 -9.83 13.49
N PRO A 95 -0.18 -11.15 13.28
CA PRO A 95 -0.95 -11.95 14.21
C PRO A 95 -0.29 -11.97 15.59
N ASN A 96 -1.10 -11.93 16.66
CA ASN A 96 -0.61 -12.07 18.02
C ASN A 96 -0.09 -13.49 18.31
N SER A 97 0.69 -13.67 19.36
CA SER A 97 1.44 -14.92 19.62
C SER A 97 0.59 -16.20 19.72
N ASN A 98 -0.70 -16.07 20.04
CA ASN A 98 -1.62 -17.20 20.12
C ASN A 98 -2.52 -17.36 18.87
N GLY A 99 -2.41 -16.47 17.88
CA GLY A 99 -3.20 -16.47 16.64
C GLY A 99 -4.67 -16.08 16.82
N SER A 100 -5.03 -15.44 17.93
CA SER A 100 -6.42 -15.02 18.22
C SER A 100 -6.71 -13.57 17.84
N GLY A 101 -5.75 -12.86 17.25
CA GLY A 101 -5.89 -11.44 16.99
C GLY A 101 -4.75 -10.88 16.16
N ILE A 102 -4.86 -9.58 15.85
CA ILE A 102 -3.88 -8.80 15.09
C ILE A 102 -3.39 -7.65 15.96
N GLN A 103 -2.09 -7.39 15.97
CA GLN A 103 -1.45 -6.35 16.76
C GLN A 103 -0.28 -5.71 16.00
N TRP A 104 0.17 -4.55 16.48
CA TRP A 104 1.38 -3.92 15.95
C TRP A 104 2.62 -4.72 16.35
N ASP A 105 3.61 -4.80 15.47
CA ASP A 105 4.87 -5.52 15.67
C ASP A 105 5.91 -4.74 16.52
N GLY A 106 5.60 -3.48 16.89
CA GLY A 106 6.54 -2.59 17.58
C GLY A 106 7.51 -1.86 16.65
N GLY A 107 7.37 -1.99 15.33
CA GLY A 107 8.24 -1.40 14.33
C GLY A 107 7.91 0.06 14.02
N GLU A 108 8.94 0.89 13.93
CA GLU A 108 8.81 2.31 13.59
C GLU A 108 8.26 2.55 12.17
N LYS A 109 7.80 3.80 11.93
CA LYS A 109 7.40 4.34 10.61
C LYS A 109 6.32 3.54 9.92
N PHE A 110 5.27 3.22 10.66
CA PHE A 110 4.13 2.49 10.12
C PHE A 110 3.15 3.42 9.39
N TYR A 111 3.49 3.81 8.17
CA TYR A 111 2.59 4.59 7.31
C TYR A 111 1.41 3.74 6.82
N HIS A 112 0.29 4.41 6.51
CA HIS A 112 -0.93 3.78 5.98
C HIS A 112 -1.50 2.69 6.88
N TYR A 113 -1.40 2.86 8.20
CA TYR A 113 -1.79 1.83 9.16
C TYR A 113 -3.29 1.49 9.10
N ILE A 114 -4.17 2.44 8.75
CA ILE A 114 -5.62 2.20 8.57
C ILE A 114 -5.85 1.41 7.28
N GLU A 115 -5.22 1.81 6.19
CA GLU A 115 -5.34 1.16 4.88
C GLU A 115 -4.76 -0.25 4.91
N TRP A 116 -3.67 -0.47 5.65
CA TRP A 116 -3.13 -1.81 5.88
C TRP A 116 -4.08 -2.69 6.67
N LEU A 117 -4.72 -2.14 7.70
CA LEU A 117 -5.72 -2.89 8.46
C LEU A 117 -6.89 -3.29 7.56
N GLN A 118 -7.40 -2.36 6.76
CA GLN A 118 -8.46 -2.63 5.78
C GLN A 118 -8.02 -3.67 4.75
N TYR A 119 -6.79 -3.57 4.24
CA TYR A 119 -6.24 -4.54 3.30
C TYR A 119 -6.22 -5.96 3.90
N LEU A 120 -5.78 -6.11 5.16
CA LEU A 120 -5.79 -7.41 5.82
C LEU A 120 -7.22 -7.95 5.98
N ILE A 121 -8.16 -7.08 6.36
CA ILE A 121 -9.58 -7.45 6.49
C ILE A 121 -10.13 -7.97 5.15
N ASP A 122 -9.96 -7.20 4.08
CA ASP A 122 -10.55 -7.49 2.78
C ASP A 122 -9.90 -8.67 2.05
N ARG A 123 -8.58 -8.86 2.24
CA ARG A 123 -7.81 -9.86 1.49
C ARG A 123 -7.65 -11.18 2.21
N PHE A 124 -7.69 -11.19 3.54
CA PHE A 124 -7.37 -12.38 4.32
C PHE A 124 -8.45 -12.69 5.35
N ILE A 125 -8.72 -11.78 6.29
CA ILE A 125 -9.58 -12.07 7.44
C ILE A 125 -11.01 -12.43 7.01
N GLN A 126 -11.67 -11.56 6.24
CA GLN A 126 -13.03 -11.80 5.80
C GLN A 126 -13.12 -12.96 4.79
N PRO A 127 -12.26 -13.08 3.76
CA PRO A 127 -12.26 -14.23 2.85
C PRO A 127 -12.03 -15.58 3.52
N TRP A 128 -11.23 -15.65 4.59
CA TRP A 128 -11.04 -16.86 5.38
C TRP A 128 -12.17 -17.11 6.40
N GLY A 129 -13.16 -16.21 6.48
CA GLY A 129 -14.36 -16.39 7.29
C GLY A 129 -14.16 -16.07 8.76
N TYR A 130 -13.31 -15.10 9.07
CA TYR A 130 -13.10 -14.56 10.41
C TYR A 130 -13.78 -13.20 10.57
N THR A 131 -14.07 -12.86 11.84
CA THR A 131 -14.56 -11.53 12.22
C THR A 131 -13.56 -10.86 13.14
N LEU A 132 -13.10 -9.68 12.77
CA LEU A 132 -12.19 -8.85 13.54
C LEU A 132 -12.96 -7.77 14.29
N ASN A 133 -12.66 -7.65 15.58
CA ASN A 133 -13.21 -6.63 16.46
C ASN A 133 -12.12 -6.08 17.38
N GLY A 134 -12.21 -4.83 17.81
CA GLY A 134 -11.36 -4.33 18.87
C GLY A 134 -10.95 -2.89 18.68
N LYS A 135 -10.00 -2.47 19.51
CA LYS A 135 -9.59 -1.09 19.59
C LYS A 135 -8.10 -1.00 19.86
N VAL A 136 -7.45 -0.15 19.08
CA VAL A 136 -6.04 0.18 19.20
C VAL A 136 -5.92 1.69 19.32
N TYR A 137 -5.14 2.16 20.29
CA TYR A 137 -4.74 3.56 20.40
C TYR A 137 -3.46 3.80 19.63
N TRP A 138 -3.28 5.01 19.12
CA TRP A 138 -2.03 5.41 18.47
C TRP A 138 -1.58 6.78 18.95
N GLN A 139 -0.26 6.96 18.99
CA GLN A 139 0.42 8.20 19.40
C GLN A 139 1.51 8.51 18.37
N GLY A 140 1.40 9.68 17.76
CA GLY A 140 2.42 10.26 16.91
C GLY A 140 3.52 10.98 17.70
N GLU A 141 4.39 11.70 17.01
CA GLU A 141 5.52 12.41 17.62
C GLU A 141 5.09 13.66 18.39
N GLU A 142 3.95 14.25 18.03
CA GLU A 142 3.36 15.41 18.72
C GLU A 142 2.28 14.98 19.73
N PRO A 143 2.21 15.59 20.93
CA PRO A 143 1.27 15.17 21.96
C PRO A 143 -0.21 15.20 21.54
N ASP A 144 -0.59 16.09 20.63
CA ASP A 144 -1.94 16.22 20.09
C ASP A 144 -2.19 15.37 18.83
N ASP A 145 -1.14 14.82 18.22
CA ASP A 145 -1.26 13.81 17.17
C ASP A 145 -1.45 12.43 17.81
N ASN A 146 -2.67 12.16 18.25
CA ASN A 146 -3.03 10.87 18.81
C ASN A 146 -4.47 10.52 18.45
N GLY A 147 -4.80 9.24 18.57
CA GLY A 147 -6.15 8.80 18.29
C GLY A 147 -6.36 7.33 18.60
N LYS A 148 -7.41 6.79 18.00
CA LYS A 148 -7.79 5.39 18.14
C LYS A 148 -8.35 4.86 16.82
N ILE A 149 -8.17 3.57 16.63
CA ILE A 149 -8.77 2.78 15.56
C ILE A 149 -9.73 1.82 16.23
N ILE A 150 -10.97 1.77 15.76
CA ILE A 150 -11.97 0.83 16.26
C ILE A 150 -12.47 0.01 15.08
N VAL A 151 -12.45 -1.31 15.23
CA VAL A 151 -13.03 -2.25 14.28
C VAL A 151 -14.22 -2.94 14.93
N GLU A 152 -15.35 -2.93 14.24
CA GLU A 152 -16.57 -3.64 14.60
C GLU A 152 -17.02 -4.47 13.39
N ASP A 153 -17.13 -5.79 13.56
CA ASP A 153 -17.57 -6.73 12.53
C ASP A 153 -16.88 -6.53 11.17
N ASN A 154 -15.54 -6.54 11.17
CA ASN A 154 -14.69 -6.28 9.99
C ASN A 154 -14.85 -4.87 9.38
N LYS A 155 -15.44 -3.90 10.09
CA LYS A 155 -15.55 -2.51 9.62
C LYS A 155 -14.78 -1.59 10.53
N ILE A 156 -13.94 -0.76 9.93
CA ILE A 156 -13.26 0.32 10.65
C ILE A 156 -14.29 1.44 10.89
N VAL A 157 -14.71 1.60 12.15
CA VAL A 157 -15.73 2.59 12.56
C VAL A 157 -15.13 3.82 13.26
N CYS A 158 -13.85 3.76 13.58
CA CYS A 158 -13.09 4.91 14.09
C CYS A 158 -11.71 4.94 13.40
N PRO A 159 -11.25 6.08 12.86
CA PRO A 159 -11.86 7.43 12.94
C PRO A 159 -13.25 7.54 12.26
N GLU A 160 -14.05 8.52 12.63
CA GLU A 160 -15.48 8.64 12.21
C GLU A 160 -15.62 8.77 10.69
N ASP A 161 -14.59 9.32 10.04
CA ASP A 161 -14.45 9.49 8.60
C ASP A 161 -13.65 8.36 7.92
N ALA A 162 -13.43 7.22 8.60
CA ALA A 162 -12.62 6.11 8.08
C ALA A 162 -13.05 5.64 6.69
N GLU A 163 -14.36 5.56 6.42
CA GLU A 163 -14.87 5.18 5.09
C GLU A 163 -14.45 6.20 4.00
N GLU A 164 -14.51 7.50 4.31
CA GLU A 164 -14.09 8.57 3.40
C GLU A 164 -12.57 8.59 3.23
N LEU A 165 -11.80 8.41 4.31
CA LEU A 165 -10.34 8.31 4.30
C LEU A 165 -9.88 7.13 3.45
N LEU A 166 -10.45 5.95 3.68
CA LEU A 166 -10.13 4.74 2.90
C LEU A 166 -10.48 4.92 1.43
N LYS A 167 -11.66 5.50 1.13
CA LYS A 167 -12.06 5.82 -0.24
C LYS A 167 -11.09 6.82 -0.88
N TYR A 168 -10.66 7.84 -0.15
CA TYR A 168 -9.64 8.77 -0.63
C TYR A 168 -8.32 8.04 -0.90
N ALA A 169 -7.88 7.16 -0.01
CA ALA A 169 -6.61 6.45 -0.11
C ALA A 169 -6.52 5.44 -1.27
N VAL A 170 -7.65 4.99 -1.82
CA VAL A 170 -7.67 4.05 -2.96
C VAL A 170 -8.11 4.68 -4.28
N SER A 171 -8.70 5.88 -4.25
CA SER A 171 -9.18 6.55 -5.46
C SER A 171 -8.01 7.15 -6.26
N PRO A 172 -8.07 7.23 -7.60
CA PRO A 172 -7.15 8.07 -8.35
C PRO A 172 -7.22 9.53 -7.92
N VAL A 173 -6.10 10.24 -8.01
CA VAL A 173 -6.02 11.67 -7.64
C VAL A 173 -6.67 12.52 -8.72
N ARG A 174 -7.73 13.25 -8.35
CA ARG A 174 -8.38 14.21 -9.24
C ARG A 174 -7.49 15.41 -9.52
N ILE A 175 -7.25 15.69 -10.79
CA ILE A 175 -6.42 16.80 -11.25
C ILE A 175 -7.14 17.63 -12.32
N PRO A 176 -6.76 18.91 -12.51
CA PRO A 176 -7.33 19.72 -13.59
C PRO A 176 -7.06 19.08 -14.95
N ARG A 177 -8.01 19.23 -15.89
CA ARG A 177 -7.91 18.66 -17.24
C ARG A 177 -6.64 19.07 -17.98
N GLY A 178 -6.21 20.32 -17.85
CA GLY A 178 -4.96 20.81 -18.46
C GLY A 178 -3.74 20.09 -17.91
N VAL A 179 -3.69 19.88 -16.60
CA VAL A 179 -2.64 19.09 -15.92
C VAL A 179 -2.64 17.65 -16.43
N PHE A 180 -3.81 17.01 -16.51
CA PHE A 180 -3.93 15.63 -17.00
C PHE A 180 -3.38 15.49 -18.43
N GLN A 181 -3.77 16.39 -19.34
CA GLN A 181 -3.33 16.36 -20.72
C GLN A 181 -1.81 16.53 -20.84
N SER A 182 -1.21 17.41 -20.04
CA SER A 182 0.24 17.59 -19.99
C SER A 182 0.97 16.34 -19.50
N LEU A 183 0.51 15.73 -18.40
CA LEU A 183 1.12 14.51 -17.87
C LEU A 183 0.99 13.34 -18.85
N GLU A 184 -0.17 13.19 -19.49
CA GLU A 184 -0.39 12.17 -20.53
C GLU A 184 0.56 12.37 -21.73
N ALA A 185 0.79 13.63 -22.15
CA ALA A 185 1.71 13.94 -23.24
C ALA A 185 3.17 13.62 -22.86
N ILE A 186 3.58 13.92 -21.62
CA ILE A 186 4.92 13.61 -21.10
C ILE A 186 5.15 12.10 -21.05
N GLU A 187 4.18 11.33 -20.56
CA GLU A 187 4.28 9.87 -20.55
C GLU A 187 4.33 9.30 -21.97
N LYS A 188 3.52 9.82 -22.91
CA LYS A 188 3.58 9.44 -24.33
C LYS A 188 4.91 9.77 -25.00
N ALA A 189 5.63 10.78 -24.50
CA ALA A 189 6.98 11.12 -24.93
C ALA A 189 8.08 10.21 -24.32
N GLY A 190 7.69 9.19 -23.54
CA GLY A 190 8.61 8.23 -22.94
C GLY A 190 9.30 8.72 -21.65
N ILE A 191 8.80 9.80 -21.05
CA ILE A 191 9.36 10.34 -19.81
C ILE A 191 8.57 9.75 -18.64
N ALA A 192 9.27 9.05 -17.74
CA ALA A 192 8.68 8.48 -16.54
C ALA A 192 8.16 9.59 -15.62
N LEU A 193 6.87 9.52 -15.25
CA LEU A 193 6.27 10.51 -14.34
C LEU A 193 6.89 10.45 -12.92
N ILE A 194 7.56 9.35 -12.60
CA ILE A 194 8.15 9.09 -11.28
C ILE A 194 9.23 10.10 -10.89
N ASN A 195 9.92 10.70 -11.86
CA ASN A 195 10.96 11.69 -11.59
C ASN A 195 10.36 13.09 -11.59
N TRP A 196 9.83 13.50 -10.43
CA TRP A 196 9.24 14.82 -10.20
C TRP A 196 10.02 15.97 -10.83
N ARG A 197 11.34 16.04 -10.56
CA ARG A 197 12.18 17.15 -11.03
C ARG A 197 12.31 17.15 -12.54
N TRP A 198 12.42 15.97 -13.15
CA TRP A 198 12.52 15.85 -14.60
C TRP A 198 11.21 16.19 -15.29
N VAL A 199 10.08 15.78 -14.71
CA VAL A 199 8.74 16.17 -15.19
C VAL A 199 8.56 17.68 -15.04
N MET A 200 8.94 18.27 -13.90
CA MET A 200 8.87 19.71 -13.64
C MET A 200 9.67 20.53 -14.67
N ASP A 201 10.91 20.10 -14.96
CA ASP A 201 11.74 20.72 -16.00
C ASP A 201 11.05 20.64 -17.37
N LYS A 202 10.51 19.47 -17.71
CA LYS A 202 9.84 19.25 -19.00
C LYS A 202 8.54 20.04 -19.15
N VAL A 203 7.67 20.09 -18.15
CA VAL A 203 6.46 20.93 -18.19
C VAL A 203 6.80 22.40 -18.34
N THR A 204 7.90 22.85 -17.70
CA THR A 204 8.36 24.23 -17.78
C THR A 204 8.88 24.56 -19.18
N VAL A 205 9.74 23.72 -19.74
CA VAL A 205 10.29 23.88 -21.10
C VAL A 205 9.21 23.83 -22.18
N LEU A 206 8.21 22.96 -22.02
CA LEU A 206 7.09 22.83 -22.95
C LEU A 206 6.01 23.91 -22.78
N GLY A 207 6.17 24.81 -21.80
CA GLY A 207 5.24 25.92 -21.57
C GLY A 207 3.94 25.54 -20.87
N HIS A 208 3.87 24.37 -20.24
CA HIS A 208 2.72 23.89 -19.47
C HIS A 208 2.67 24.54 -18.07
N ARG A 209 2.51 25.88 -18.03
CA ARG A 209 2.58 26.68 -16.79
C ARG A 209 1.57 26.26 -15.71
N GLU A 210 0.34 25.94 -16.12
CA GLU A 210 -0.70 25.45 -15.20
C GLU A 210 -0.26 24.16 -14.50
N THR A 211 0.34 23.24 -15.26
CA THR A 211 0.86 21.96 -14.75
C THR A 211 2.00 22.18 -13.78
N ALA A 212 2.96 23.05 -14.10
CA ALA A 212 4.07 23.38 -13.20
C ALA A 212 3.57 23.96 -11.87
N MET A 213 2.69 24.95 -11.92
CA MET A 213 2.12 25.59 -10.72
C MET A 213 1.31 24.60 -9.86
N TRP A 214 0.49 23.77 -10.51
CA TRP A 214 -0.29 22.76 -9.82
C TRP A 214 0.62 21.77 -9.12
N MET A 215 1.64 21.27 -9.82
CA MET A 215 2.67 20.40 -9.27
C MET A 215 3.31 21.07 -8.03
N GLU A 216 3.94 22.24 -8.16
CA GLU A 216 4.61 22.90 -7.03
C GLU A 216 3.72 23.07 -5.79
N SER A 217 2.43 23.34 -5.99
CA SER A 217 1.47 23.54 -4.91
C SER A 217 0.86 22.24 -4.36
N ASN A 218 1.03 21.10 -5.04
CA ASN A 218 0.37 19.83 -4.74
C ASN A 218 1.34 18.64 -4.81
N VAL A 219 2.54 18.81 -4.26
CA VAL A 219 3.62 17.79 -4.28
C VAL A 219 3.13 16.44 -3.74
N GLU A 220 2.47 16.43 -2.58
CA GLU A 220 1.94 15.20 -1.96
C GLU A 220 0.91 14.51 -2.87
N LYS A 221 -0.06 15.27 -3.41
CA LYS A 221 -1.06 14.74 -4.34
C LYS A 221 -0.44 14.23 -5.64
N TYR A 222 0.69 14.78 -6.07
CA TYR A 222 1.40 14.24 -7.22
C TYR A 222 1.97 12.86 -6.91
N PHE A 223 2.63 12.69 -5.76
CA PHE A 223 3.15 11.39 -5.34
C PHE A 223 2.04 10.37 -5.11
N ASP A 224 0.93 10.79 -4.51
CA ASP A 224 -0.29 10.00 -4.42
C ASP A 224 -0.77 9.53 -5.80
N GLY A 225 -0.81 10.44 -6.78
CA GLY A 225 -1.25 10.14 -8.14
C GLY A 225 -0.28 9.23 -8.89
N LEU A 226 1.00 9.23 -8.55
CA LEU A 226 1.97 8.25 -9.07
C LEU A 226 1.68 6.83 -8.60
N GLN A 227 1.11 6.66 -7.40
CA GLN A 227 0.75 5.36 -6.83
C GLN A 227 -0.67 4.93 -7.26
N ARG A 228 -1.62 5.87 -7.22
CA ARG A 228 -3.07 5.60 -7.35
C ARG A 228 -3.63 5.93 -8.73
N GLY A 229 -2.82 6.56 -9.59
CA GLY A 229 -3.23 7.13 -10.86
C GLY A 229 -3.75 8.56 -10.73
N PHE A 230 -3.73 9.29 -11.84
CA PHE A 230 -4.32 10.63 -11.97
C PHE A 230 -5.65 10.54 -12.71
N GLU A 231 -6.66 11.30 -12.30
CA GLU A 231 -7.99 11.30 -12.93
C GLU A 231 -8.43 12.69 -13.36
N ALA A 232 -8.98 12.78 -14.58
CA ALA A 232 -9.72 13.93 -15.07
C ALA A 232 -10.79 13.48 -16.07
N ASP A 233 -12.00 14.04 -15.94
CA ASP A 233 -13.15 13.76 -16.80
C ASP A 233 -13.45 12.24 -16.96
N GLY A 234 -13.26 11.45 -15.89
CA GLY A 234 -13.50 10.00 -15.91
C GLY A 234 -12.41 9.16 -16.59
N LYS A 235 -11.30 9.76 -17.03
CA LYS A 235 -10.12 9.05 -17.53
C LYS A 235 -9.07 8.94 -16.44
N VAL A 236 -8.42 7.78 -16.36
CA VAL A 236 -7.33 7.52 -15.41
C VAL A 236 -6.01 7.32 -16.15
N LEU A 237 -5.01 8.12 -15.80
CA LEU A 237 -3.61 7.97 -16.22
C LEU A 237 -2.86 7.25 -15.10
N LYS A 238 -2.51 5.98 -15.32
CA LYS A 238 -1.61 5.24 -14.43
C LYS A 238 -0.18 5.47 -14.89
N SER A 239 0.68 5.94 -13.98
CA SER A 239 2.11 6.11 -14.26
C SER A 239 2.71 4.79 -14.73
N LYS A 240 3.23 4.74 -15.96
CA LYS A 240 4.03 3.61 -16.44
C LYS A 240 5.35 3.55 -15.68
N ASP A 241 5.67 2.39 -15.13
CA ASP A 241 7.01 2.10 -14.65
C ASP A 241 7.91 1.99 -15.88
N VAL A 242 8.93 2.83 -15.99
CA VAL A 242 9.96 2.65 -17.02
C VAL A 242 10.89 1.58 -16.49
N VAL A 243 10.76 0.38 -17.05
CA VAL A 243 11.78 -0.67 -16.96
C VAL A 243 13.05 -0.07 -17.58
N PHE A 244 14.06 0.20 -16.76
CA PHE A 244 15.39 0.60 -17.23
C PHE A 244 16.17 -0.62 -17.70
#